data_AF-A0A2G8RPM2-F1
#
_entry.id   AF-A0A2G8RPM2-F1
#
_cell.length_a   1.000
_cell.length_b   1.000
_cell.length_c   1.000
_cell.angle_alpha   90.00
_cell.angle_beta   90.00
_cell.angle_gamma   90.00
#
_symmetry.space_group_name_H-M   'P 1'
#
loop_
_entity.id
_entity.type
_entity.pdbx_description
1 polymer ?
#
loop_
_entity_poly.entity_id
_entity_poly.type
_entity_poly.pdbx_seq_one_letter_code
_entity_poly.pdbx_strand_id
1 'polypeptide(L)'
;MSTTSSVDPPQNASSTARTSVTSILSQSLPSFDHSAQVVTPFENESKRDAEFAEKLNTMLLELIIDFHAWAAARPAHEGEKMADLLEKEVKTLRDAEKEQGTSPLSSPSPPPSASVSVVEQTRQRLHDFITRIKLALAALTGLGA
;
A
#
# COMPACT_ATOMS: atom_id res chain seq x y z
N MET A 1 -22.47 -82.41 56.40
CA MET A 1 -22.63 -80.96 56.66
C MET A 1 -22.06 -80.21 55.47
N SER A 2 -22.83 -79.23 55.02
CA SER A 2 -22.93 -78.69 53.66
C SER A 2 -21.89 -77.61 53.31
N THR A 3 -21.54 -77.53 52.00
CA THR A 3 -21.50 -76.35 51.07
C THR A 3 -20.75 -75.08 51.52
N THR A 4 -20.04 -74.33 50.67
CA THR A 4 -20.60 -73.50 49.58
C THR A 4 -19.51 -72.92 48.65
N SER A 5 -19.86 -72.79 47.37
CA SER A 5 -19.42 -71.79 46.39
C SER A 5 -19.33 -70.37 46.96
N SER A 6 -18.46 -69.50 46.41
CA SER A 6 -18.86 -68.21 45.80
C SER A 6 -17.80 -67.09 45.87
N VAL A 7 -17.53 -66.54 44.67
CA VAL A 7 -17.62 -65.12 44.33
C VAL A 7 -16.45 -64.20 44.73
N ASP A 8 -15.74 -63.75 43.70
CA ASP A 8 -14.96 -62.50 43.69
C ASP A 8 -15.79 -61.30 44.19
N PRO A 9 -15.17 -60.37 44.94
CA PRO A 9 -15.61 -59.00 44.92
C PRO A 9 -14.49 -58.01 44.50
N PRO A 10 -14.91 -56.82 44.04
CA PRO A 10 -14.14 -55.97 43.15
C PRO A 10 -13.30 -54.97 43.94
N GLN A 11 -12.09 -54.67 43.48
CA GLN A 11 -11.42 -53.43 43.86
C GLN A 11 -11.00 -52.66 42.62
N ASN A 12 -12.00 -51.96 42.08
CA ASN A 12 -11.82 -50.68 41.43
C ASN A 12 -11.33 -49.68 42.50
N ALA A 13 -10.05 -49.78 42.86
CA ALA A 13 -9.35 -48.72 43.56
C ALA A 13 -8.51 -48.01 42.50
N SER A 14 -9.04 -46.86 42.06
CA SER A 14 -8.33 -45.81 41.36
C SER A 14 -6.97 -45.58 42.01
N SER A 15 -5.95 -46.27 41.51
CA SER A 15 -4.57 -45.91 41.72
C SER A 15 -4.23 -45.02 40.53
N THR A 16 -4.56 -43.73 40.66
CA THR A 16 -3.67 -42.71 40.12
C THR A 16 -2.32 -42.99 40.76
N ALA A 17 -1.55 -43.87 40.12
CA ALA A 17 -0.19 -44.19 40.49
C ALA A 17 0.53 -42.85 40.46
N ARG A 18 0.77 -42.29 41.65
CA ARG A 18 1.66 -41.15 41.81
C ARG A 18 2.99 -41.67 41.32
N THR A 19 3.29 -41.47 40.04
CA THR A 19 4.63 -41.63 39.48
C THR A 19 5.54 -40.88 40.44
N SER A 20 6.35 -41.64 41.19
CA SER A 20 7.12 -41.05 42.27
C SER A 20 7.97 -39.93 41.68
N VAL A 21 8.16 -38.83 42.41
CA VAL A 21 8.90 -37.66 41.93
C VAL A 21 10.27 -38.08 41.39
N THR A 22 10.86 -39.11 42.00
CA THR A 22 12.06 -39.82 41.54
C THR A 22 11.95 -40.42 40.14
N SER A 23 10.81 -41.01 39.76
CA SER A 23 10.56 -41.55 38.40
C SER A 23 10.52 -40.44 37.35
N ILE A 24 9.93 -39.29 37.67
CA ILE A 24 9.86 -38.12 36.77
C ILE A 24 11.24 -37.48 36.62
N LEU A 25 11.99 -37.34 37.72
CA LEU A 25 13.35 -36.79 37.71
C LEU A 25 14.38 -37.72 37.05
N SER A 26 14.10 -39.03 37.01
CA SER A 26 14.94 -40.01 36.31
C SER A 26 14.64 -40.10 34.81
N GLN A 27 13.58 -39.45 34.34
CA GLN A 27 13.26 -39.40 32.93
C GLN A 27 14.23 -38.44 32.23
N SER A 28 15.03 -38.97 31.31
CA SER A 28 15.92 -38.18 30.47
C SER A 28 15.10 -37.17 29.68
N LEU A 29 15.38 -35.88 29.84
CA LEU A 29 14.79 -34.87 28.98
C LEU A 29 15.26 -35.08 27.54
N PRO A 30 14.38 -34.85 26.55
CA PRO A 30 14.80 -34.80 25.15
C PRO A 30 15.91 -33.77 24.98
N SER A 31 16.90 -34.06 24.15
CA SER A 31 17.93 -33.07 23.80
C SER A 31 17.26 -31.88 23.12
N PHE A 32 17.40 -30.70 23.72
CA PHE A 32 16.90 -29.46 23.14
C PHE A 32 17.82 -29.00 22.01
N ASP A 33 17.31 -29.04 20.79
CA ASP A 33 18.00 -28.46 19.64
C ASP A 33 17.63 -26.97 19.51
N HIS A 34 18.45 -26.13 20.15
CA HIS A 34 18.31 -24.68 20.10
C HIS A 34 18.47 -24.11 18.68
N SER A 35 19.21 -24.80 17.80
CA SER A 35 19.44 -24.32 16.44
C SER A 35 18.14 -24.38 15.63
N ALA A 36 17.48 -25.54 15.61
CA ALA A 36 16.24 -25.74 14.87
C ALA A 36 15.05 -24.98 15.50
N GLN A 37 14.99 -24.88 16.84
CA GLN A 37 13.82 -24.32 17.52
C GLN A 37 13.86 -22.81 17.74
N VAL A 38 15.06 -22.19 17.76
CA VAL A 38 15.19 -20.76 18.09
C VAL A 38 15.96 -20.00 17.01
N VAL A 39 17.13 -20.48 16.62
CA VAL A 39 18.02 -19.74 15.71
C VAL A 39 17.45 -19.71 14.30
N THR A 40 17.13 -20.86 13.72
CA THR A 40 16.64 -20.98 12.34
C THR A 40 15.35 -20.19 12.08
N PRO A 41 14.32 -20.21 12.95
CA PRO A 41 13.14 -19.37 12.76
C PRO A 41 13.45 -17.87 12.72
N PHE A 42 14.37 -17.41 13.57
CA PHE A 42 14.74 -16.00 13.66
C PHE A 42 15.56 -15.55 12.45
N GLU A 43 16.48 -16.38 11.98
CA GLU A 43 17.22 -16.15 10.74
C GLU A 43 16.28 -16.11 9.52
N ASN A 44 15.32 -17.03 9.46
CA ASN A 44 14.31 -17.07 8.40
C ASN A 44 13.40 -15.83 8.43
N GLU A 45 13.01 -15.37 9.61
CA GLU A 45 12.24 -14.13 9.77
C GLU A 45 13.05 -12.92 9.32
N SER A 46 14.29 -12.79 9.78
CA SER A 46 15.20 -11.72 9.37
C SER A 46 15.40 -11.67 7.85
N LYS A 47 15.50 -12.85 7.20
CA LYS A 47 15.60 -12.95 5.75
C LYS A 47 14.31 -12.49 5.06
N ARG A 48 13.13 -12.93 5.53
CA ARG A 48 11.84 -12.50 4.98
C ARG A 48 11.65 -11.00 5.10
N ASP A 49 12.06 -10.41 6.21
CA ASP A 49 11.95 -8.96 6.44
C ASP A 49 12.84 -8.18 5.45
N ALA A 50 14.07 -8.66 5.21
CA ALA A 50 14.95 -8.07 4.21
C ALA A 50 14.34 -8.15 2.80
N GLU A 51 13.83 -9.32 2.40
CA GLU A 51 13.16 -9.51 1.11
C GLU A 51 11.90 -8.64 0.97
N PHE A 52 11.12 -8.50 2.04
CA PHE A 52 9.94 -7.63 2.07
C PHE A 52 10.32 -6.16 1.91
N ALA A 53 11.34 -5.69 2.61
CA ALA A 53 11.83 -4.32 2.52
C ALA A 53 12.35 -3.99 1.11
N GLU A 54 13.11 -4.91 0.50
CA GLU A 54 13.59 -4.76 -0.88
C GLU A 54 12.43 -4.67 -1.88
N LYS A 55 11.45 -5.58 -1.74
CA LYS A 55 10.26 -5.58 -2.59
C LYS A 55 9.43 -4.31 -2.43
N LEU A 56 9.24 -3.84 -1.19
CA LEU A 56 8.51 -2.61 -0.90
C LEU A 56 9.20 -1.40 -1.54
N ASN A 57 10.52 -1.30 -1.40
CA ASN A 57 11.31 -0.23 -2.01
C ASN A 57 11.20 -0.24 -3.54
N THR A 58 11.23 -1.42 -4.15
CA THR A 58 11.05 -1.59 -5.60
C THR A 58 9.68 -1.10 -6.05
N MET A 59 8.60 -1.57 -5.41
CA MET A 59 7.24 -1.15 -5.73
C MET A 59 7.04 0.36 -5.55
N LEU A 60 7.61 0.94 -4.49
CA LEU A 60 7.52 2.37 -4.25
C LEU A 60 8.25 3.17 -5.32
N LEU A 61 9.43 2.72 -5.71
CA LEU A 61 10.23 3.39 -6.74
C LEU A 61 9.50 3.35 -8.10
N GLU A 62 8.97 2.20 -8.49
CA GLU A 62 8.14 2.05 -9.70
C GLU A 62 6.95 3.02 -9.69
N LEU A 63 6.19 3.07 -8.59
CA LEU A 63 5.05 3.98 -8.46
C LEU A 63 5.45 5.45 -8.59
N ILE A 64 6.57 5.85 -7.98
CA ILE A 64 7.06 7.23 -8.05
C ILE A 64 7.47 7.58 -9.48
N ILE A 65 8.15 6.67 -10.19
CA ILE A 65 8.58 6.88 -11.57
C ILE A 65 7.36 7.00 -12.48
N ASP A 66 6.40 6.09 -12.38
CA ASP A 66 5.17 6.11 -13.19
C ASP A 66 4.36 7.38 -12.96
N PHE A 67 4.20 7.76 -11.68
CA PHE A 67 3.50 8.98 -11.32
C PHE A 67 4.22 10.22 -11.85
N HIS A 68 5.54 10.28 -11.76
CA HIS A 68 6.33 11.39 -12.29
C HIS A 68 6.21 11.47 -13.82
N ALA A 69 6.32 10.33 -14.52
CA ALA A 69 6.17 10.28 -15.97
C ALA A 69 4.78 10.77 -16.41
N TRP A 70 3.72 10.31 -15.73
CA TRP A 70 2.36 10.74 -16.01
C TRP A 70 2.15 12.24 -15.71
N ALA A 71 2.62 12.71 -14.55
CA ALA A 71 2.50 14.12 -14.16
C ALA A 71 3.31 15.04 -15.07
N ALA A 72 4.45 14.59 -15.60
CA ALA A 72 5.28 15.36 -16.53
C ALA A 72 4.68 15.41 -17.95
N ALA A 73 4.07 14.31 -18.42
CA ALA A 73 3.44 14.26 -19.74
C ALA A 73 2.12 15.05 -19.80
N ARG A 74 1.41 15.15 -18.67
CA ARG A 74 0.06 15.71 -18.61
C ARG A 74 -0.04 17.20 -19.01
N PRO A 75 0.82 18.12 -18.52
CA PRO A 75 0.79 19.52 -18.95
C PRO A 75 0.97 19.72 -20.46
N ALA A 76 1.82 18.91 -21.10
CA ALA A 76 2.03 18.97 -22.54
C ALA A 76 0.76 18.56 -23.29
N HIS A 77 0.16 17.43 -22.92
CA HIS A 77 -1.09 16.95 -23.53
C HIS A 77 -2.27 17.90 -23.29
N GLU A 78 -2.41 18.44 -22.07
CA GLU A 78 -3.46 19.42 -21.77
C GLU A 78 -3.24 20.75 -22.51
N GLY A 79 -1.98 21.17 -22.68
CA GLY A 79 -1.60 22.35 -23.46
C GLY A 79 -1.89 22.20 -24.94
N GLU A 80 -1.55 21.06 -25.54
CA GLU A 80 -1.84 20.75 -26.95
C GLU A 80 -3.35 20.75 -27.21
N LYS A 81 -4.12 20.08 -26.35
CA LYS A 81 -5.59 20.07 -26.45
C LYS A 81 -6.20 21.48 -26.33
N MET A 82 -5.62 22.34 -25.50
CA MET A 82 -6.06 23.74 -25.37
C MET A 82 -5.69 24.55 -26.61
N ALA A 83 -4.49 24.35 -27.16
CA ALA A 83 -4.06 25.00 -28.39
C ALA A 83 -4.96 24.63 -29.57
N ASP A 84 -5.31 23.34 -29.72
CA ASP A 84 -6.24 22.86 -30.75
C ASP A 84 -7.63 23.50 -30.64
N LEU A 85 -8.10 23.70 -29.41
CA LEU A 85 -9.37 24.38 -29.16
C LEU A 85 -9.28 25.85 -29.59
N LEU A 86 -8.23 26.54 -29.18
CA LEU A 86 -7.99 27.93 -29.57
C LEU A 86 -7.88 28.09 -31.08
N GLU A 87 -7.17 27.18 -31.76
CA GLU A 87 -7.01 27.22 -33.21
C GLU A 87 -8.37 27.07 -33.93
N LYS A 88 -9.24 26.18 -33.44
CA LYS A 88 -10.61 26.03 -33.96
C LYS A 88 -11.44 27.29 -33.73
N GLU A 89 -11.35 27.91 -32.56
CA GLU A 89 -12.04 29.18 -32.28
C GLU A 89 -11.55 30.30 -33.19
N VAL A 90 -10.23 30.45 -33.36
CA VAL A 90 -9.63 31.44 -34.27
C VAL A 90 -10.08 31.21 -35.71
N LYS A 91 -10.12 29.94 -36.15
CA LYS A 91 -10.61 29.59 -37.48
C LYS A 91 -12.08 29.98 -37.65
N THR A 92 -12.92 29.66 -36.66
CA THR A 92 -14.34 30.00 -36.65
C THR A 92 -14.54 31.53 -36.70
N LEU A 93 -13.77 32.29 -35.93
CA LEU A 93 -13.81 33.76 -35.94
C LEU A 93 -13.38 34.33 -37.29
N ARG A 94 -12.32 33.79 -37.89
CA ARG A 94 -11.86 34.20 -39.22
C ARG A 94 -12.92 33.92 -40.29
N ASP A 95 -13.56 32.76 -40.23
CA ASP A 95 -14.62 32.40 -41.17
C ASP A 95 -15.83 33.34 -40.98
N ALA A 96 -16.22 33.64 -39.74
CA ALA A 96 -17.26 34.62 -39.43
C ALA A 96 -16.90 36.06 -39.86
N GLU A 97 -15.64 36.49 -39.69
CA GLU A 97 -15.16 37.80 -40.17
C GLU A 97 -15.21 37.88 -41.70
N LYS A 98 -14.83 36.80 -42.39
CA LYS A 98 -14.92 36.70 -43.85
C LYS A 98 -16.36 36.77 -44.33
N GLU A 99 -17.30 36.16 -43.61
CA GLU A 99 -18.74 36.28 -43.86
C GLU A 99 -19.26 37.71 -43.58
N GLN A 100 -18.66 38.43 -42.61
CA GLN A 100 -19.00 39.81 -42.24
C GLN A 100 -18.35 40.88 -43.12
N GLY A 101 -17.66 40.50 -44.21
CA GLY A 101 -17.08 41.39 -45.23
C GLY A 101 -18.06 42.32 -45.97
N THR A 102 -19.26 42.55 -45.44
CA THR A 102 -20.24 43.55 -45.89
C THR A 102 -20.85 44.32 -44.71
N SER A 103 -20.07 45.07 -43.92
CA SER A 103 -20.46 46.40 -43.37
C SER A 103 -19.41 46.96 -42.38
N PRO A 104 -19.20 48.28 -42.33
CA PRO A 104 -18.28 48.89 -41.38
C PRO A 104 -18.96 49.17 -40.02
N LEU A 105 -18.14 49.14 -38.96
CA LEU A 105 -18.34 49.77 -37.64
C LEU A 105 -19.14 48.97 -36.58
N SER A 106 -18.46 48.43 -35.55
CA SER A 106 -18.66 48.78 -34.11
C SER A 106 -18.06 47.76 -33.10
N SER A 107 -17.15 48.26 -32.26
CA SER A 107 -17.01 48.02 -30.79
C SER A 107 -16.29 46.78 -30.19
N PRO A 108 -15.71 46.91 -28.97
CA PRO A 108 -14.59 46.08 -28.47
C PRO A 108 -15.01 44.93 -27.54
N SER A 109 -14.24 43.82 -27.59
CA SER A 109 -14.42 42.59 -26.80
C SER A 109 -13.52 42.56 -25.53
N PRO A 110 -13.96 41.96 -24.39
CA PRO A 110 -13.15 41.86 -23.17
C PRO A 110 -12.20 40.64 -23.17
N PRO A 111 -11.11 40.64 -22.36
CA PRO A 111 -10.13 39.56 -22.36
C PRO A 111 -10.55 38.35 -21.48
N PRO A 112 -10.14 37.12 -21.81
CA PRO A 112 -10.37 35.94 -20.98
C PRO A 112 -9.26 35.77 -19.93
N SER A 113 -9.51 36.16 -18.68
CA SER A 113 -8.56 36.07 -17.55
C SER A 113 -8.68 34.79 -16.70
N ALA A 114 -9.35 33.73 -17.17
CA ALA A 114 -9.69 32.58 -16.32
C ALA A 114 -8.67 31.40 -16.34
N SER A 115 -7.80 31.31 -17.35
CA SER A 115 -6.98 30.12 -17.63
C SER A 115 -5.80 29.91 -16.69
N VAL A 116 -5.24 30.97 -16.10
CA VAL A 116 -4.11 30.88 -15.15
C VAL A 116 -4.53 30.19 -13.84
N SER A 117 -5.81 30.26 -13.45
CA SER A 117 -6.28 29.72 -12.16
C SER A 117 -6.31 28.19 -12.10
N VAL A 118 -6.58 27.52 -13.23
CA VAL A 118 -6.76 26.06 -13.26
C VAL A 118 -5.43 25.33 -13.16
N VAL A 119 -4.41 25.85 -13.83
CA VAL A 119 -3.04 25.28 -13.78
C VAL A 119 -2.46 25.41 -12.38
N GLU A 120 -2.62 26.59 -11.76
CA GLU A 120 -2.10 26.82 -10.40
C GLU A 120 -2.85 26.01 -9.34
N GLN A 121 -4.17 25.85 -9.49
CA GLN A 121 -4.97 24.98 -8.63
C GLN A 121 -4.54 23.50 -8.75
N THR A 122 -4.19 23.05 -9.95
CA THR A 122 -3.74 21.68 -10.20
C THR A 122 -2.34 21.45 -9.61
N ARG A 123 -1.43 22.43 -9.74
CA ARG A 123 -0.10 22.43 -9.12
C ARG A 123 -0.20 22.31 -7.59
N GLN A 124 -1.11 23.06 -6.97
CA GLN A 124 -1.31 23.01 -5.52
C GLN A 124 -1.86 21.66 -5.06
N ARG A 125 -2.85 21.10 -5.76
CA ARG A 125 -3.41 19.76 -5.46
C ARG A 125 -2.36 18.66 -5.57
N LEU A 126 -1.49 18.75 -6.57
CA LEU A 126 -0.38 17.81 -6.75
C LEU A 126 0.62 17.89 -5.59
N HIS A 127 0.99 19.10 -5.18
CA HIS A 127 1.88 19.32 -4.05
C HIS A 127 1.31 18.75 -2.74
N ASP A 128 0.03 18.99 -2.47
CA ASP A 128 -0.66 18.50 -1.28
C ASP A 128 -0.73 16.97 -1.26
N PHE A 129 -0.98 16.35 -2.42
CA PHE A 129 -1.00 14.89 -2.56
C PHE A 129 0.38 14.27 -2.27
N ILE A 130 1.44 14.83 -2.85
CA ILE A 130 2.82 14.37 -2.61
C ILE A 130 3.18 14.51 -1.13
N THR A 131 2.78 15.60 -0.50
CA THR A 131 3.04 15.84 0.93
C THR A 131 2.35 14.77 1.80
N ARG A 132 1.11 14.41 1.48
CA ARG A 132 0.38 13.34 2.18
C ARG A 132 1.02 11.98 1.99
N ILE A 133 1.48 11.66 0.78
CA ILE A 133 2.21 10.42 0.51
C ILE A 133 3.51 10.36 1.32
N LYS A 134 4.29 11.44 1.32
CA LYS A 134 5.53 11.52 2.11
C LYS A 134 5.27 11.32 3.60
N LEU A 135 4.21 11.93 4.13
CA LEU A 135 3.84 11.78 5.54
C LEU A 135 3.40 10.34 5.86
N ALA A 136 2.57 9.74 5.01
CA ALA A 136 2.14 8.34 5.18
C ALA A 136 3.33 7.37 5.11
N LEU A 137 4.26 7.59 4.18
CA LEU A 137 5.49 6.82 4.07
C LEU A 137 6.36 6.96 5.33
N ALA A 138 6.57 8.18 5.82
CA ALA A 138 7.31 8.41 7.06
C ALA A 138 6.67 7.70 8.26
N ALA A 139 5.33 7.71 8.35
CA ALA A 139 4.59 7.02 9.40
C ALA A 139 4.68 5.49 9.30
N LEU A 140 4.64 4.91 8.08
CA LEU A 140 4.76 3.47 7.88
C LEU A 140 6.18 2.95 8.10
N THR A 141 7.19 3.76 7.81
CA THR A 141 8.60 3.33 7.81
C THR A 141 9.36 3.74 9.07
N GLY A 142 8.76 4.56 9.94
CA GLY A 142 9.39 5.02 11.19
C GLY A 142 10.57 5.98 11.00
N LEU A 143 10.89 6.37 9.76
CA LEU A 143 12.01 7.24 9.38
C LEU A 143 11.82 8.73 9.73
N GLY A 144 10.78 9.07 10.50
CA GLY A 144 10.37 10.44 10.80
C GLY A 144 10.38 10.83 12.28
N ALA A 145 11.06 10.07 13.16
CA ALA A 145 11.34 10.45 14.54
C ALA A 145 12.82 10.89 14.69
#